data_AF-A0A4U1CHA8-F1
#
_entry.id   AF-A0A4U1CHA8-F1
#
_cell.length_a   1.000
_cell.length_b   1.000
_cell.length_c   1.000
_cell.angle_alpha   90.00
_cell.angle_beta   90.00
_cell.angle_gamma   90.00
#
_symmetry.space_group_name_H-M   'P 1'
#
loop_
_entity.id
_entity.type
_entity.pdbx_description
1 polymer ?
#
loop_
_entity_poly.entity_id
_entity_poly.type
_entity_poly.pdbx_seq_one_letter_code
_entity_poly.pdbx_strand_id
1 'polypeptide(L)' 'MNSRDDSASVHERFFDMGYLKYDASTGVFITQENNQLHPLHNINCSEIPENIRLAVENYLSQIISLSAK' A
#
# COMPACT_ATOMS: atom_id res chain seq x y z
N MET A 1 20.23 31.65 4.59
CA MET A 1 20.29 30.24 5.04
C MET A 1 18.93 29.89 5.60
N ASN A 2 18.03 29.38 4.75
CA ASN A 2 16.76 28.84 5.24
C ASN A 2 17.01 27.38 5.57
N SER A 3 17.18 27.11 6.86
CA SER A 3 16.93 25.79 7.43
C SER A 3 15.51 25.41 7.02
N ARG A 4 15.36 24.65 5.94
CA ARG A 4 14.15 23.87 5.72
C ARG A 4 14.22 22.82 6.81
N ASP A 5 13.48 23.02 7.87
CA ASP A 5 13.25 21.99 8.87
C ASP A 5 12.64 20.80 8.13
N ASP A 6 13.49 19.79 7.89
CA ASP A 6 13.17 18.51 7.25
C ASP A 6 12.37 17.62 8.22
N SER A 7 11.53 18.24 9.04
CA SER A 7 10.59 17.56 9.91
C SER A 7 9.32 17.27 9.11
N ALA A 8 8.94 15.99 9.05
CA ALA A 8 7.64 15.49 8.56
C ALA A 8 7.53 15.14 7.06
N SER A 9 8.39 14.26 6.55
CA SER A 9 8.24 13.60 5.23
C SER A 9 7.10 12.57 5.18
N VAL A 10 5.98 12.87 5.86
CA VAL A 10 4.79 12.02 5.84
C VAL A 10 3.98 12.34 4.58
N HIS A 11 3.77 11.32 3.77
CA HIS A 11 3.06 11.38 2.51
C HIS A 11 1.67 10.78 2.64
N GLU A 12 0.73 11.24 1.82
CA GLU A 12 -0.64 10.76 1.78
C GLU A 12 -1.04 10.40 0.35
N ARG A 13 -1.74 9.26 0.18
CA ARG A 13 -2.32 8.81 -1.10
C ARG A 13 -3.77 8.37 -0.89
N PHE A 14 -4.65 8.81 -1.78
CA PHE A 14 -6.09 8.56 -1.70
C PHE A 14 -6.51 7.45 -2.68
N PHE A 15 -7.43 6.61 -2.25
CA PHE A 15 -8.04 5.51 -2.99
C PHE A 15 -9.55 5.51 -2.75
N ASP A 16 -10.30 4.82 -3.60
CA ASP A 16 -11.76 4.73 -3.46
C ASP A 16 -12.20 4.06 -2.14
N MET A 17 -11.37 3.17 -1.58
CA MET A 17 -11.67 2.42 -0.35
C MET A 17 -11.08 3.07 0.92
N GLY A 18 -10.31 4.14 0.81
CA GLY A 18 -9.58 4.71 1.94
C GLY A 18 -8.35 5.52 1.53
N TYR A 19 -7.47 5.80 2.49
CA TYR A 19 -6.24 6.54 2.22
C TYR A 19 -5.04 5.95 2.97
N LEU A 20 -3.88 6.06 2.36
CA LEU A 20 -2.60 5.60 2.89
C LEU A 20 -1.80 6.80 3.36
N LYS A 21 -1.37 6.78 4.63
CA LYS A 21 -0.43 7.74 5.20
C LYS A 21 0.87 7.02 5.53
N TYR A 22 2.02 7.51 5.07
CA TYR A 22 3.28 6.78 5.19
C TYR A 22 4.51 7.70 5.20
N ASP A 23 5.61 7.16 5.71
CA ASP A 23 6.94 7.74 5.62
C ASP A 23 7.94 6.69 5.08
N ALA A 24 9.24 6.94 5.20
CA ALA A 24 10.27 6.04 4.71
C ALA A 24 10.29 4.66 5.41
N SER A 25 9.70 4.55 6.60
CA SER A 25 9.83 3.40 7.50
C SER A 25 8.50 2.67 7.78
N THR A 26 7.40 3.41 7.80
CA THR A 26 6.09 2.90 8.20
C THR A 26 4.97 3.51 7.39
N GLY A 27 3.78 2.92 7.49
CA GLY A 27 2.57 3.52 7.00
C GLY A 27 1.33 3.01 7.72
N VAL A 28 0.19 3.60 7.42
CA VAL A 28 -1.12 3.16 7.88
C VAL A 28 -2.12 3.35 6.75
N PHE A 29 -2.83 2.28 6.41
CA PHE A 29 -3.99 2.37 5.54
C PHE A 29 -5.23 2.56 6.39
N ILE A 30 -6.06 3.54 6.03
CA ILE A 30 -7.24 3.97 6.77
C ILE A 30 -8.44 3.76 5.86
N THR A 31 -9.32 2.82 6.21
CA THR A 31 -10.51 2.51 5.40
C THR A 31 -11.56 3.61 5.51
N GLN A 32 -12.25 3.89 4.42
CA GLN A 32 -13.31 4.91 4.42
C GLN A 32 -14.58 4.44 5.16
N GLU A 33 -14.90 3.15 5.12
CA GLU A 33 -16.17 2.63 5.65
C GLU A 33 -16.30 2.75 7.17
N ASN A 34 -15.20 2.56 7.89
CA ASN A 34 -15.20 2.50 9.36
C ASN A 34 -13.96 3.13 10.01
N ASN A 35 -13.10 3.83 9.25
CA ASN A 35 -11.83 4.39 9.72
C ASN A 35 -10.94 3.35 10.41
N GLN A 36 -11.01 2.09 9.99
CA GLN A 36 -10.15 1.04 10.51
C GLN A 36 -8.70 1.30 10.07
N LEU A 37 -7.80 1.19 11.03
CA LEU A 37 -6.38 1.42 10.83
C LEU A 37 -5.66 0.09 10.58
N HIS A 38 -4.93 0.03 9.49
CA HIS A 38 -4.08 -1.10 9.11
C HIS A 38 -2.62 -0.65 9.08
N PRO A 39 -1.86 -0.86 10.17
CA PRO A 39 -0.45 -0.52 10.23
C PRO A 39 0.36 -1.32 9.21
N LEU A 40 1.30 -0.64 8.56
CA LEU A 40 2.19 -1.19 7.56
C LEU A 40 3.63 -0.91 7.98
N HIS A 41 4.50 -1.89 7.75
CA HIS A 41 5.92 -1.73 7.94
C HIS A 41 6.61 -1.79 6.58
N ASN A 42 7.51 -0.85 6.32
CA ASN A 42 8.34 -0.92 5.14
C ASN A 42 9.37 -2.04 5.33
N ILE A 43 9.20 -3.12 4.58
CA ILE A 43 10.11 -4.28 4.61
C ILE A 43 11.39 -4.04 3.79
N ASN A 44 11.59 -2.83 3.24
CA ASN A 44 12.75 -2.42 2.43
C ASN A 44 13.11 -3.44 1.34
N CYS A 45 12.11 -4.17 0.82
CA CYS A 45 12.33 -5.17 -0.19
C CYS A 45 12.41 -4.48 -1.56
N SER A 46 13.50 -4.70 -2.28
CA SER A 46 13.61 -4.33 -3.69
C SER A 46 12.69 -5.18 -4.58
N GLU A 47 12.30 -6.36 -4.09
CA GLU A 47 11.51 -7.35 -4.82
C GLU A 47 10.38 -7.88 -3.94
N ILE A 48 9.21 -8.09 -4.56
CA ILE A 48 8.04 -8.66 -3.89
C ILE A 48 8.33 -10.13 -3.57
N PRO A 49 8.08 -10.63 -2.33
CA PRO A 49 8.26 -12.04 -2.01
C PRO A 49 7.52 -12.95 -2.99
N GLU A 50 8.21 -13.99 -3.47
CA GLU A 50 7.73 -14.88 -4.54
C GLU A 50 6.36 -15.48 -4.26
N ASN A 51 6.09 -15.85 -3.01
CA ASN A 51 4.79 -16.39 -2.59
C ASN A 51 3.65 -15.37 -2.76
N ILE A 52 3.91 -14.09 -2.52
CA ILE A 52 2.93 -13.02 -2.71
C ILE A 52 2.73 -12.77 -4.20
N ARG A 53 3.81 -12.72 -4.99
CA ARG A 53 3.76 -12.58 -6.45
C ARG A 53 2.89 -13.68 -7.07
N LEU A 54 3.17 -14.94 -6.75
CA LEU A 54 2.40 -16.10 -7.23
C LEU A 54 0.92 -16.05 -6.80
N ALA A 55 0.64 -15.64 -5.56
CA ALA A 55 -0.74 -15.51 -5.08
C ALA A 55 -1.52 -14.46 -5.89
N VAL A 56 -0.91 -13.31 -6.17
CA VAL A 56 -1.50 -12.23 -6.98
C VAL A 56 -1.72 -12.70 -8.42
N GLU A 57 -0.73 -13.35 -9.04
CA GLU A 57 -0.83 -13.86 -10.42
C GLU A 57 -1.95 -14.90 -10.57
N ASN A 58 -2.05 -15.81 -9.60
CA ASN A 58 -3.10 -16.82 -9.58
C ASN A 58 -4.49 -16.18 -9.47
N TYR A 59 -4.66 -15.19 -8.60
CA TYR A 59 -5.93 -14.49 -8.42
C TYR A 59 -6.34 -13.75 -9.71
N LEU A 60 -5.43 -12.98 -10.30
CA LEU A 60 -5.70 -12.22 -11.53
C LEU A 60 -6.00 -13.14 -12.71
N SER A 61 -5.29 -14.26 -12.83
CA SER A 61 -5.54 -15.26 -13.89
C SER A 61 -6.95 -15.87 -13.79
N GLN A 62 -7.44 -16.11 -12.57
CA GLN A 62 -8.81 -16.61 -12.36
C GLN A 62 -9.86 -15.59 -12.81
N ILE A 63 -9.68 -14.30 -12.47
CA ILE A 63 -10.60 -13.23 -12.90
C ILE A 63 -10.69 -13.18 -14.44
N ILE A 64 -9.54 -13.21 -15.12
CA ILE A 64 -9.49 -13.18 -16.58
C ILE A 64 -10.22 -14.39 -17.17
N SER A 65 -10.00 -15.58 -16.61
CA SER A 65 -10.66 -16.80 -17.07
C SER A 65 -12.17 -16.82 -16.85
N LEU A 66 -12.67 -16.16 -15.79
CA LEU A 66 -14.09 -16.04 -15.48
C LEU A 66 -14.79 -15.01 -16.37
N SER A 67 -14.10 -13.95 -16.77
CA SER A 67 -14.66 -12.91 -17.65
C SER A 67 -14.70 -13.32 -19.14
N ALA A 68 -14.04 -14.41 -19.51
CA ALA A 68 -13.98 -14.93 -20.88
C ALA A 68 -15.07 -15.99 -21.19
N LYS A 69 -15.97 -16.25 -20.25
CA LYS A 69 -17.12 -17.16 -20.36
C LYS A 69 -18.42 -16.37 -20.39
#